data_AF-A0A261AFB4-F1
#
_entry.id   AF-A0A261AFB4-F1
#
_cell.length_a   1.000
_cell.length_b   1.000
_cell.length_c   1.000
_cell.angle_alpha   90.00
_cell.angle_beta   90.00
_cell.angle_gamma   90.00
#
_symmetry.space_group_name_H-M   'P 1'
#
loop_
_entity.id
_entity.type
_entity.pdbx_description
1 polymer ?
#
loop_
_entity_poly.entity_id
_entity_poly.type
_entity_poly.pdbx_seq_one_letter_code
_entity_poly.pdbx_strand_id
1 'polypeptide(L)'
;MFFWDSFLEINKLVEFLRPKEGMMKLVKDNILGVNTVQCYVKSPGSRTPAHQENQLVASVNLNMGPEECVWINVSMLAAAAYSHDNNVELKYGTLLPIYDVLLEIAQLEGHPELRKLAKQLLIRPLARAIWEWDYCEHKSIAAGETNVDGTSYKTSSVFN
;
A
#
# COMPACT_ATOMS: atom_id res chain seq x y z
N MET A 1 -28.63 -4.47 25.82
CA MET A 1 -28.57 -3.20 25.07
C MET A 1 -29.13 -3.48 23.69
N PHE A 2 -30.29 -2.92 23.36
CA PHE A 2 -30.97 -3.18 22.09
C PHE A 2 -30.23 -2.44 20.97
N PHE A 3 -29.98 -3.11 19.85
CA PHE A 3 -29.22 -2.59 18.69
C PHE A 3 -29.74 -1.24 18.13
N TRP A 4 -30.98 -0.86 18.43
CA TRP A 4 -31.65 0.33 17.90
C TRP A 4 -31.10 1.64 18.46
N ASP A 5 -30.75 1.69 19.75
CA ASP A 5 -30.23 2.90 20.39
C ASP A 5 -28.84 3.26 19.83
N SER A 6 -28.07 2.25 19.39
CA SER A 6 -26.74 2.43 18.83
C SER A 6 -26.74 3.19 17.50
N PHE A 7 -27.79 3.07 16.68
CA PHE A 7 -27.88 3.81 15.42
C PHE A 7 -28.16 5.31 15.63
N LEU A 8 -28.87 5.67 16.70
CA LEU A 8 -29.11 7.08 17.05
C LEU A 8 -27.81 7.78 17.45
N GLU A 9 -26.92 7.08 18.15
CA GLU A 9 -25.62 7.62 18.54
C GLU A 9 -24.72 7.87 17.33
N ILE A 10 -24.73 6.99 16.32
CA ILE A 10 -23.95 7.16 15.08
C ILE A 10 -24.40 8.40 14.30
N ASN A 11 -25.68 8.76 14.37
CA ASN A 11 -26.20 9.96 13.73
C ASN A 11 -25.65 11.27 14.33
N LYS A 12 -25.01 11.22 15.51
CA LYS A 12 -24.33 12.36 16.13
C LYS A 12 -22.96 12.66 15.52
N LEU A 13 -22.39 11.75 14.70
CA LEU A 13 -21.16 12.01 13.97
C LEU A 13 -21.36 13.10 12.91
N VAL A 14 -20.28 13.78 12.56
CA VAL A 14 -20.26 14.70 11.40
C VAL A 14 -20.61 13.92 10.13
N GLU A 15 -21.35 14.56 9.21
CA GLU A 15 -21.92 13.92 8.03
C GLU A 15 -20.93 13.01 7.29
N PHE A 16 -19.73 13.49 6.95
CA PHE A 16 -18.78 12.69 6.16
C PHE A 16 -18.24 11.43 6.86
N LEU A 17 -18.48 11.25 8.17
CA LEU A 17 -18.12 10.06 8.93
C LEU A 17 -19.27 9.05 9.08
N ARG A 18 -20.50 9.39 8.66
CA ARG A 18 -21.65 8.49 8.81
C ARG A 18 -21.72 7.47 7.65
N PRO A 19 -22.21 6.24 7.90
CA PRO A 19 -22.13 5.14 6.92
C PRO A 19 -22.87 5.35 5.58
N LYS A 20 -23.91 6.19 5.55
CA LYS A 20 -24.77 6.40 4.37
C LYS A 20 -24.65 7.80 3.79
N GLU A 21 -23.46 8.40 3.87
CA GLU A 21 -23.20 9.75 3.40
C GLU A 21 -22.21 9.78 2.22
N GLY A 22 -22.03 10.95 1.60
CA GLY A 22 -21.16 11.11 0.42
C GLY A 22 -21.59 10.21 -0.75
N MET A 23 -20.62 9.49 -1.33
CA MET A 23 -20.87 8.53 -2.42
C MET A 23 -21.82 7.39 -2.00
N MET A 24 -21.83 7.01 -0.72
CA MET A 24 -22.64 5.89 -0.24
C MET A 24 -24.14 6.17 -0.27
N LYS A 25 -24.56 7.45 -0.37
CA LYS A 25 -25.97 7.82 -0.61
C LYS A 25 -26.51 7.31 -1.94
N LEU A 26 -25.63 7.15 -2.94
CA LEU A 26 -26.00 6.73 -4.29
C LEU A 26 -26.10 5.21 -4.44
N VAL A 27 -25.57 4.47 -3.47
CA VAL A 27 -25.62 3.01 -3.43
C VAL A 27 -26.99 2.59 -2.90
N LYS A 28 -27.80 1.95 -3.76
CA LYS A 28 -29.17 1.53 -3.42
C LYS A 28 -29.22 0.35 -2.45
N ASP A 29 -28.21 -0.52 -2.53
CA ASP A 29 -28.14 -1.74 -1.73
C ASP A 29 -27.39 -1.53 -0.43
N ASN A 30 -27.73 -2.32 0.58
CA ASN A 30 -26.92 -2.42 1.79
C ASN A 30 -25.72 -3.33 1.50
N ILE A 31 -24.53 -2.76 1.57
CA ILE A 31 -23.25 -3.46 1.49
C ILE A 31 -22.77 -3.67 2.92
N LEU A 32 -22.77 -4.93 3.35
CA LEU A 32 -22.40 -5.32 4.72
C LEU A 32 -20.98 -4.87 5.06
N GLY A 33 -20.84 -4.12 6.16
CA GLY A 33 -19.57 -3.60 6.66
C GLY A 33 -18.99 -2.42 5.87
N VAL A 34 -19.68 -1.93 4.85
CA VAL A 34 -19.25 -0.74 4.07
C VAL A 34 -20.20 0.43 4.32
N ASN A 35 -21.45 0.35 3.86
CA ASN A 35 -22.47 1.38 4.13
C ASN A 35 -23.44 0.98 5.26
N THR A 36 -23.08 -0.07 5.98
CA THR A 36 -23.73 -0.56 7.19
C THR A 36 -22.67 -0.76 8.27
N VAL A 37 -23.06 -0.53 9.51
CA VAL A 37 -22.16 -0.60 10.66
C VAL A 37 -21.79 -2.05 10.94
N GLN A 38 -20.50 -2.32 11.14
CA GLN A 38 -19.99 -3.60 11.60
C GLN A 38 -19.34 -3.44 12.98
N CYS A 39 -19.57 -4.42 13.86
CA CYS A 39 -19.00 -4.44 15.20
C CYS A 39 -18.00 -5.59 15.35
N TYR A 40 -16.91 -5.33 16.06
CA TYR A 40 -15.88 -6.30 16.38
C TYR A 40 -15.74 -6.42 17.89
N VAL A 41 -15.93 -7.63 18.43
CA VAL A 41 -15.63 -7.95 19.82
C VAL A 41 -14.24 -8.59 19.86
N LYS A 42 -13.32 -8.00 20.64
CA LYS A 42 -11.91 -8.37 20.63
C LYS A 42 -11.44 -8.76 22.03
N SER A 43 -10.62 -9.81 22.11
CA SER A 43 -9.76 -10.09 23.26
C SER A 43 -8.34 -9.57 23.01
N PRO A 44 -7.51 -9.41 24.05
CA PRO A 44 -6.08 -9.11 23.88
C PRO A 44 -5.42 -10.06 22.87
N GLY A 45 -4.64 -9.50 21.95
CA GLY A 45 -3.99 -10.26 20.88
C GLY A 45 -4.85 -10.48 19.63
N SER A 46 -6.12 -10.06 19.61
CA SER A 46 -6.94 -10.08 18.39
C SER A 46 -6.32 -9.21 17.30
N ARG A 47 -6.17 -9.77 16.08
CA ARG A 47 -5.56 -9.08 14.94
C ARG A 47 -6.49 -9.05 13.75
N THR A 48 -6.62 -7.88 13.14
CA THR A 48 -7.06 -7.76 11.76
C THR A 48 -5.81 -7.75 10.89
N PRO A 49 -5.60 -8.72 9.99
CA PRO A 49 -4.44 -8.73 9.09
C PRO A 49 -4.38 -7.46 8.24
N ALA A 50 -3.17 -7.10 7.80
CA ALA A 50 -2.97 -5.98 6.90
C ALA A 50 -3.74 -6.20 5.60
N HIS A 51 -4.55 -5.23 5.22
CA HIS A 51 -5.32 -5.23 3.99
C HIS A 51 -5.58 -3.79 3.54
N GLN A 52 -5.97 -3.63 2.27
CA GLN A 52 -6.57 -2.42 1.77
C GLN A 52 -8.09 -2.57 1.85
N GLU A 53 -8.79 -1.48 2.10
CA GLU A 53 -10.26 -1.46 2.09
C GLU A 53 -10.79 -1.81 0.69
N ASN A 54 -12.01 -2.34 0.64
CA ASN A 54 -12.66 -2.73 -0.61
C ASN A 54 -12.74 -1.53 -1.56
N GLN A 55 -12.20 -1.67 -2.77
CA GLN A 55 -12.16 -0.59 -3.76
C GLN A 55 -11.48 0.70 -3.27
N LEU A 56 -10.59 0.60 -2.28
CA LEU A 56 -9.84 1.72 -1.69
C LEU A 56 -10.71 2.83 -1.11
N VAL A 57 -11.95 2.51 -0.71
CA VAL A 57 -12.81 3.47 -0.01
C VAL A 57 -12.24 3.80 1.37
N ALA A 58 -12.49 5.02 1.85
CA ALA A 58 -12.10 5.40 3.20
C ALA A 58 -12.90 4.59 4.25
N SER A 59 -12.28 4.35 5.41
CA SER A 59 -12.87 3.60 6.52
C SER A 59 -12.87 4.46 7.79
N VAL A 60 -13.87 4.25 8.63
CA VAL A 60 -14.02 4.91 9.94
C VAL A 60 -14.11 3.82 11.00
N ASN A 61 -13.21 3.89 11.98
CA ASN A 61 -13.19 2.94 13.10
C ASN A 61 -13.30 3.68 14.43
N LEU A 62 -14.17 3.19 15.31
CA LEU A 62 -14.36 3.72 16.65
C LEU A 62 -14.06 2.62 17.68
N ASN A 63 -13.10 2.87 18.55
CA ASN A 63 -12.81 1.98 19.67
C ASN A 63 -13.75 2.30 20.84
N MET A 64 -14.62 1.35 21.19
CA MET A 64 -15.54 1.52 22.32
C MET A 64 -14.90 1.20 23.69
N GLY A 65 -13.67 0.67 23.70
CA GLY A 65 -12.94 0.35 24.93
C GLY A 65 -13.43 -0.91 25.65
N PRO A 66 -12.98 -1.13 26.91
CA PRO A 66 -12.17 -0.22 27.72
C PRO A 66 -10.69 -0.17 27.32
N GLU A 67 -10.20 -1.20 26.62
CA GLU A 67 -8.79 -1.32 26.25
C GLU A 67 -8.48 -0.61 24.92
N GLU A 68 -7.19 -0.38 24.68
CA GLU A 68 -6.68 0.28 23.48
C GLU A 68 -6.55 -0.65 22.26
N CYS A 69 -6.65 -0.06 21.07
CA CYS A 69 -6.27 -0.71 19.81
C CYS A 69 -5.00 -0.06 19.25
N VAL A 70 -4.01 -0.88 18.86
CA VAL A 70 -2.84 -0.40 18.13
C VAL A 70 -3.11 -0.45 16.63
N TRP A 71 -2.92 0.68 15.96
CA TRP A 71 -3.08 0.80 14.52
C TRP A 71 -1.73 0.97 13.84
N ILE A 72 -1.52 0.20 12.76
CA ILE A 72 -0.32 0.29 11.92
C ILE A 72 -0.80 0.61 10.52
N ASN A 73 -0.42 1.78 10.02
CA ASN A 73 -0.80 2.26 8.70
C ASN A 73 0.45 2.52 7.86
N VAL A 74 0.36 2.22 6.58
CA VAL A 74 1.39 2.54 5.59
C VAL A 74 0.76 3.36 4.46
N SER A 75 1.53 4.25 3.85
CA SER A 75 1.05 4.96 2.67
C SER A 75 0.84 4.00 1.51
N MET A 76 -0.08 4.33 0.61
CA MET A 76 -0.37 3.51 -0.57
C MET A 76 0.87 3.30 -1.44
N LEU A 77 1.73 4.33 -1.56
CA LEU A 77 2.99 4.23 -2.30
C LEU A 77 3.94 3.20 -1.66
N ALA A 78 4.09 3.23 -0.33
CA ALA A 78 4.91 2.25 0.37
C ALA A 78 4.34 0.83 0.23
N ALA A 79 3.02 0.66 0.38
CA ALA A 79 2.36 -0.63 0.18
C ALA A 79 2.60 -1.18 -1.24
N ALA A 80 2.51 -0.33 -2.26
CA ALA A 80 2.80 -0.72 -3.64
C ALA A 80 4.26 -1.14 -3.83
N ALA A 81 5.21 -0.41 -3.26
CA ALA A 81 6.64 -0.75 -3.30
C ALA A 81 6.95 -2.08 -2.61
N TYR A 82 6.44 -2.30 -1.39
CA TYR A 82 6.63 -3.58 -0.70
C TYR A 82 5.97 -4.75 -1.42
N SER A 83 4.79 -4.55 -2.00
CA SER A 83 4.12 -5.59 -2.79
C SER A 83 4.92 -5.92 -4.05
N HIS A 84 5.50 -4.91 -4.71
CA HIS A 84 6.39 -5.10 -5.86
C HIS A 84 7.64 -5.90 -5.47
N ASP A 85 8.35 -5.50 -4.41
CA ASP A 85 9.52 -6.22 -3.91
C ASP A 85 9.21 -7.69 -3.61
N ASN A 86 8.11 -7.95 -2.90
CA ASN A 86 7.68 -9.30 -2.56
C ASN A 86 7.34 -10.13 -3.80
N ASN A 87 6.66 -9.53 -4.79
CA ASN A 87 6.36 -10.22 -6.04
C ASN A 87 7.63 -10.54 -6.82
N VAL A 88 8.60 -9.63 -6.90
CA VAL A 88 9.90 -9.87 -7.55
C VAL A 88 10.63 -11.03 -6.87
N GLU A 89 10.69 -11.05 -5.54
CA GLU A 89 11.34 -12.11 -4.76
C GLU A 89 10.67 -13.47 -4.98
N LEU A 90 9.34 -13.50 -5.04
CA LEU A 90 8.54 -14.70 -5.26
C LEU A 90 8.37 -15.06 -6.75
N LYS A 91 9.00 -14.32 -7.67
CA LYS A 91 8.89 -14.50 -9.13
C LYS A 91 7.45 -14.38 -9.66
N TYR A 92 6.63 -13.57 -9.01
CA TYR A 92 5.32 -13.17 -9.51
C TYR A 92 5.42 -11.93 -10.40
N GLY A 93 4.47 -11.79 -11.33
CA GLY A 93 4.34 -10.58 -12.13
C GLY A 93 3.94 -9.37 -11.29
N THR A 94 4.41 -8.20 -11.69
CA THR A 94 3.98 -6.91 -11.13
C THR A 94 3.36 -6.08 -12.25
N LEU A 95 2.17 -5.53 -12.01
CA LEU A 95 1.46 -4.76 -13.03
C LEU A 95 2.09 -3.39 -13.28
N LEU A 96 2.52 -2.72 -12.20
CA LEU A 96 3.05 -1.36 -12.25
C LEU A 96 4.59 -1.38 -12.25
N PRO A 97 5.24 -0.52 -13.04
CA PRO A 97 6.67 -0.30 -12.99
C PRO A 97 7.03 0.57 -11.78
N ILE A 98 6.97 -0.01 -10.58
CA ILE A 98 7.04 0.78 -9.34
C ILE A 98 8.35 1.53 -9.17
N TYR A 99 9.50 0.96 -9.57
CA TYR A 99 10.77 1.67 -9.45
C TYR A 99 10.84 2.90 -10.36
N ASP A 100 10.33 2.83 -11.59
CA ASP A 100 10.27 3.98 -12.49
C ASP A 100 9.36 5.08 -11.92
N VAL A 101 8.19 4.69 -11.40
CA VAL A 101 7.27 5.62 -10.72
C VAL A 101 7.94 6.29 -9.52
N LEU A 102 8.71 5.56 -8.72
CA LEU A 102 9.42 6.12 -7.57
C LEU A 102 10.51 7.11 -8.01
N LEU A 103 11.22 6.85 -9.11
CA LEU A 103 12.21 7.76 -9.68
C LEU A 103 11.56 9.08 -10.12
N GLU A 104 10.43 9.03 -10.82
CA GLU A 104 9.65 10.21 -11.21
C GLU A 104 9.19 11.00 -9.98
N ILE A 105 8.62 10.33 -8.98
CA ILE A 105 8.19 10.96 -7.73
C ILE A 105 9.36 11.63 -6.99
N ALA A 106 10.56 11.04 -7.03
CA ALA A 106 11.74 11.60 -6.39
C ALA A 106 12.20 12.93 -7.02
N GLN A 107 11.81 13.18 -8.27
CA GLN A 107 12.10 14.38 -9.05
C GLN A 107 11.01 15.47 -8.94
N LEU A 108 9.79 15.11 -8.53
CA LEU A 108 8.67 16.07 -8.40
C LEU A 108 9.00 17.25 -7.47
N GLU A 109 8.56 18.43 -7.89
CA GLU A 109 8.49 19.64 -7.07
C GLU A 109 7.11 19.73 -6.36
N GLY A 110 7.05 20.33 -5.17
CA GLY A 110 5.77 20.61 -4.48
C GLY A 110 5.21 19.51 -3.55
N HIS A 111 5.84 18.34 -3.45
CA HIS A 111 5.39 17.25 -2.56
C HIS A 111 6.52 16.68 -1.67
N PRO A 112 6.98 17.42 -0.63
CA PRO A 112 8.18 17.08 0.12
C PRO A 112 8.12 15.71 0.81
N GLU A 113 6.99 15.36 1.43
CA GLU A 113 6.84 14.07 2.13
C GLU A 113 6.79 12.89 1.16
N LEU A 114 6.07 13.03 0.05
CA LEU A 114 5.98 11.98 -0.98
C LEU A 114 7.35 11.74 -1.63
N ARG A 115 8.06 12.82 -1.95
CA ARG A 115 9.42 12.78 -2.48
C ARG A 115 10.40 12.12 -1.51
N LYS A 116 10.34 12.50 -0.23
CA LYS A 116 11.17 11.92 0.82
C LYS A 116 10.92 10.42 0.94
N LEU A 117 9.66 10.01 0.95
CA LEU A 117 9.29 8.60 0.98
C LEU A 117 9.81 7.85 -0.26
N ALA A 118 9.63 8.41 -1.47
CA ALA A 118 10.12 7.78 -2.70
C ALA A 118 11.63 7.57 -2.67
N LYS A 119 12.39 8.59 -2.26
CA LYS A 119 13.84 8.47 -2.07
C LYS A 119 14.23 7.38 -1.07
N GLN A 120 13.49 7.24 0.03
CA GLN A 120 13.74 6.19 1.01
C GLN A 120 13.46 4.79 0.43
N LEU A 121 12.36 4.64 -0.32
CA LEU A 121 11.99 3.38 -0.97
C LEU A 121 12.97 2.99 -2.09
N LEU A 122 13.62 3.96 -2.73
CA LEU A 122 14.62 3.73 -3.77
C LEU A 122 15.97 3.22 -3.26
N ILE A 123 16.26 3.30 -1.94
CA ILE A 123 17.57 2.91 -1.38
C ILE A 123 17.89 1.45 -1.71
N ARG A 124 16.94 0.53 -1.50
CA ARG A 124 17.12 -0.91 -1.76
C ARG A 124 17.31 -1.24 -3.25
N PRO A 125 16.42 -0.83 -4.18
CA PRO A 125 16.61 -1.14 -5.60
C PRO A 125 17.86 -0.46 -6.17
N LEU A 126 18.21 0.76 -5.71
CA LEU A 126 19.43 1.42 -6.16
C LEU A 126 20.69 0.68 -5.69
N ALA A 127 20.74 0.26 -4.42
CA ALA A 127 21.86 -0.53 -3.91
C ALA A 127 22.03 -1.85 -4.68
N ARG A 128 20.92 -2.50 -5.04
CA ARG A 128 20.93 -3.69 -5.89
C ARG A 128 21.46 -3.40 -7.29
N ALA A 129 20.99 -2.33 -7.93
CA ALA A 129 21.44 -1.95 -9.26
C ALA A 129 22.94 -1.64 -9.30
N ILE A 130 23.47 -0.94 -8.29
CA ILE A 130 24.91 -0.67 -8.14
C ILE A 130 25.69 -1.99 -8.00
N TRP A 131 25.24 -2.89 -7.13
CA TRP A 131 25.91 -4.18 -6.95
C TRP A 131 25.90 -5.04 -8.23
N GLU A 132 24.78 -5.07 -8.94
CA GLU A 132 24.67 -5.80 -10.22
C GLU A 132 25.58 -5.18 -11.29
N TRP A 133 25.69 -3.85 -11.31
CA TRP A 133 26.60 -3.13 -12.20
C TRP A 133 28.07 -3.51 -11.92
N ASP A 134 28.51 -3.39 -10.67
CA ASP A 134 29.87 -3.71 -10.25
C ASP A 134 30.23 -5.18 -10.56
N TYR A 135 29.27 -6.09 -10.36
CA TYR A 135 29.45 -7.51 -10.70
C TYR A 135 29.67 -7.72 -12.20
N CYS A 136 28.86 -7.08 -13.05
CA CYS A 136 28.98 -7.18 -14.50
C CYS A 136 30.30 -6.59 -15.01
N GLU A 137 30.71 -5.42 -14.50
CA GLU A 137 32.00 -4.81 -14.83
C GLU A 137 33.17 -5.75 -14.49
N HIS A 138 33.18 -6.32 -13.29
CA HIS A 138 34.23 -7.25 -12.86
C HIS A 138 34.27 -8.52 -13.74
N LYS A 139 33.13 -8.98 -14.26
CA LYS A 139 33.04 -10.17 -15.11
C LYS A 139 33.19 -9.88 -16.61
N SER A 140 33.36 -8.61 -17.00
CA SER A 140 33.37 -8.19 -18.40
C SER A 140 32.13 -8.65 -19.18
N ILE A 141 30.99 -8.73 -18.50
CA ILE A 141 29.69 -9.02 -19.13
C ILE A 141 29.19 -7.70 -19.70
N ALA A 142 28.97 -7.63 -21.01
CA ALA A 142 28.44 -6.43 -21.63
C ALA A 142 27.00 -6.17 -21.15
N ALA A 143 26.65 -4.90 -20.94
CA ALA A 143 25.28 -4.51 -20.60
C ALA A 143 24.31 -5.04 -21.66
N GLY A 144 23.37 -5.90 -21.25
CA GLY A 144 22.39 -6.53 -22.13
C GLY A 144 22.68 -7.96 -22.59
N GLU A 145 23.81 -8.58 -22.18
CA GLU A 145 24.08 -10.00 -22.44
C GLU A 145 23.50 -10.91 -21.37
N THR A 146 22.78 -11.97 -21.78
CA THR A 146 22.26 -13.01 -20.88
C THR A 146 23.32 -14.07 -20.61
N ASN A 147 23.63 -14.36 -19.34
CA ASN A 147 24.47 -15.50 -18.98
C ASN A 147 23.75 -16.85 -19.15
N VAL A 148 24.57 -17.89 -19.32
CA VAL A 148 24.25 -19.28 -19.71
C VAL A 148 23.50 -20.06 -18.61
N ASP A 149 23.27 -19.46 -17.46
CA ASP A 149 22.61 -20.03 -16.27
C ASP A 149 21.11 -19.70 -16.18
N GLY A 150 20.55 -19.02 -17.20
CA GLY A 150 19.11 -18.74 -17.29
C GLY A 150 18.66 -17.54 -16.45
N THR A 151 19.58 -16.85 -15.79
CA THR A 151 19.34 -15.58 -15.10
C THR A 151 19.46 -14.43 -16.11
N SER A 152 18.33 -13.99 -16.67
CA SER A 152 18.30 -12.85 -17.58
C SER A 152 18.39 -11.53 -16.79
N TYR A 153 19.51 -10.83 -16.90
CA TYR A 153 19.62 -9.43 -16.48
C TYR A 153 19.33 -8.56 -17.70
N LYS A 154 18.06 -8.20 -17.91
CA LYS A 154 17.75 -7.08 -18.79
C LYS A 154 18.01 -5.82 -17.99
N THR A 155 19.17 -5.21 -18.20
CA THR A 155 19.32 -3.78 -17.90
C THR A 155 18.36 -3.06 -18.85
N SER A 156 17.18 -2.66 -18.36
CA SER A 156 16.37 -1.70 -19.10
C SER A 156 17.23 -0.44 -19.23
N SER A 157 17.48 -0.04 -20.46
CA SER A 157 18.14 1.21 -20.81
C SER A 157 17.23 2.37 -20.38
N VAL A 158 17.18 2.68 -19.08
CA VAL A 158 16.47 3.84 -18.51
C VAL A 158 17.41 5.05 -18.40
N PHE A 159 18.70 4.86 -18.73
CA PHE A 159 19.68 5.95 -18.81
C PHE A 159 20.16 6.09 -20.27
N ASN A 160 19.32 6.66 -21.12
CA ASN A 160 19.71 7.36 -22.35
C ASN A 160 18.66 8.41 -22.69
#